data_AF-A0A438BNL5-F1
#
_entry.id   AF-A0A438BNL5-F1
#
_cell.length_a   1.000
_cell.length_b   1.000
_cell.length_c   1.000
_cell.angle_alpha   90.00
_cell.angle_beta   90.00
_cell.angle_gamma   90.00
#
_symmetry.space_group_name_H-M   'P 1'
#
loop_
_entity.id
_entity.type
_entity.pdbx_description
1 polymer ?
#
loop_
_entity_poly.entity_id
_entity_poly.type
_entity_poly.pdbx_seq_one_letter_code
_entity_poly.pdbx_strand_id
1 'polypeptide(L)'
;MRQISNEVNALLKGIIEKREKAMKVGETANHDLLGLLMESNYRDMQENDERKNVGMSIKDVIEECKLFYLAGQETTSVLLLWTMVLLSKHSNWQTRTREEVLRVFGNKKPDGDGLNHLKIVTMIFHEVLRLYPPVSMLLRTVFADSQVGGLYLPDGVQIALPILLLHHDHEFGERMQRNSTRGDFQKEFQRQQRAKFLFFPFGYGPRYASDKILQ
;
A
#
# COMPACT_ATOMS: atom_id res chain seq x y z
N MET A 1 -0.04 -13.90 21.42
CA MET A 1 0.30 -12.48 21.19
C MET A 1 1.66 -12.09 21.74
N ARG A 2 1.92 -12.14 23.07
CA ARG A 2 3.23 -11.73 23.64
C ARG A 2 4.43 -12.53 23.11
N GLN A 3 4.29 -13.86 22.97
CA GLN A 3 5.37 -14.71 22.46
C GLN A 3 5.78 -14.36 21.02
N ILE A 4 4.80 -14.23 20.10
CA ILE A 4 5.03 -13.83 18.71
C ILE A 4 5.69 -12.45 18.64
N SER A 5 5.22 -11.49 19.45
CA SER A 5 5.82 -10.15 19.50
C SER A 5 7.28 -10.19 19.93
N ASN A 6 7.61 -11.00 20.95
CA ASN A 6 8.99 -11.16 21.41
C ASN A 6 9.88 -11.83 20.36
N GLU A 7 9.35 -12.81 19.64
CA GLU A 7 10.07 -13.51 18.56
C GLU A 7 10.36 -12.56 17.38
N VAL A 8 9.35 -11.82 16.91
CA VAL A 8 9.52 -10.79 15.86
C VAL A 8 10.56 -9.75 16.28
N ASN A 9 10.51 -9.29 17.55
CA ASN A 9 11.50 -8.36 18.10
C ASN A 9 12.91 -8.93 18.05
N ALA A 10 13.09 -10.19 18.47
CA ALA A 10 14.39 -10.84 18.49
C ALA A 10 14.97 -11.00 17.08
N LEU A 11 14.14 -11.39 16.11
CA LEU A 11 14.55 -11.54 14.71
C LEU A 11 14.97 -10.19 14.10
N LEU A 12 14.15 -9.16 14.24
CA LEU A 12 14.46 -7.82 13.72
C LEU A 12 15.72 -7.24 14.37
N LYS A 13 15.84 -7.38 15.69
CA LYS A 13 17.04 -6.95 16.43
C LYS A 13 18.30 -7.64 15.89
N GLY A 14 18.26 -8.95 15.67
CA GLY A 14 19.39 -9.69 15.10
C GLY A 14 19.80 -9.22 13.70
N ILE A 15 18.83 -8.89 12.84
CA ILE A 15 19.09 -8.34 11.50
C ILE A 15 19.74 -6.96 11.60
N ILE A 16 19.22 -6.08 12.46
CA ILE A 16 19.71 -4.71 12.65
C ILE A 16 21.13 -4.72 13.23
N GLU A 17 21.38 -5.49 14.29
CA GLU A 17 22.72 -5.57 14.91
C GLU A 17 23.77 -6.11 13.93
N LYS A 18 23.40 -7.07 13.08
CA LYS A 18 24.30 -7.59 12.05
C LYS A 18 24.68 -6.49 11.04
N ARG A 19 23.72 -5.66 10.64
CA ARG A 19 23.96 -4.54 9.71
C ARG A 19 24.76 -3.42 10.35
N GLU A 20 24.48 -3.09 11.60
CA GLU A 20 25.21 -2.06 12.34
C GLU A 20 26.70 -2.43 12.44
N LYS A 21 27.01 -3.71 12.69
CA LYS A 21 28.38 -4.21 12.69
C LYS A 21 29.04 -4.10 11.31
N ALA A 22 28.34 -4.46 10.23
CA ALA A 22 28.85 -4.34 8.87
C ALA A 22 29.18 -2.87 8.50
N MET A 23 28.26 -1.95 8.80
CA MET A 23 28.44 -0.52 8.56
C MET A 23 29.64 0.07 9.31
N LYS A 24 29.90 -0.35 10.57
CA LYS A 24 31.05 0.11 11.35
C LYS A 24 32.41 -0.30 10.76
N VAL A 25 32.45 -1.39 10.00
CA VAL A 25 33.67 -1.89 9.34
C VAL A 25 33.82 -1.32 7.92
N GLY A 26 32.90 -0.43 7.51
CA GLY A 26 32.92 0.21 6.20
C GLY A 26 32.36 -0.67 5.07
N GLU A 27 31.70 -1.78 5.40
CA GLU A 27 30.93 -2.53 4.41
C GLU A 27 29.68 -1.72 4.03
N THR A 28 29.39 -1.63 2.74
CA THR A 28 28.19 -0.94 2.28
C THR A 28 26.95 -1.67 2.79
N ALA A 29 26.04 -0.91 3.41
CA ALA A 29 24.72 -1.43 3.72
C ALA A 29 24.05 -1.92 2.42
N ASN A 30 23.32 -3.04 2.49
CA ASN A 30 22.47 -3.45 1.38
C ASN A 30 21.57 -2.26 0.97
N HIS A 31 21.42 -2.01 -0.33
CA HIS A 31 20.60 -0.93 -0.88
C HIS A 31 19.09 -1.26 -0.78
N ASP A 32 18.65 -1.65 0.40
CA ASP A 32 17.25 -1.88 0.74
C ASP A 32 16.79 -0.85 1.80
N LEU A 33 15.49 -0.85 2.08
CA LEU A 33 14.87 0.15 2.95
C LEU A 33 15.51 0.24 4.34
N LEU A 34 15.86 -0.89 4.94
CA LEU A 34 16.50 -0.91 6.26
C LEU A 34 17.93 -0.36 6.18
N GLY A 35 18.66 -0.66 5.11
CA GLY A 35 20.00 -0.11 4.88
C GLY A 35 19.96 1.41 4.76
N LEU A 36 19.05 1.92 3.91
CA LEU A 36 18.84 3.36 3.71
C LEU A 36 18.42 4.08 5.01
N LEU A 37 17.51 3.48 5.78
CA LEU A 37 17.07 4.02 7.07
C LEU A 37 18.23 4.10 8.07
N MET A 38 19.03 3.03 8.19
CA MET A 38 20.18 2.99 9.10
C MET A 38 21.28 3.96 8.68
N GLU A 39 21.55 4.08 7.38
CA GLU A 39 22.54 5.01 6.83
C GLU A 39 22.13 6.47 7.05
N SER A 40 20.87 6.82 6.75
CA SER A 40 20.32 8.16 7.04
C SER A 40 20.44 8.48 8.53
N ASN A 41 20.01 7.56 9.39
CA ASN A 41 20.07 7.74 10.83
C ASN A 41 21.50 7.94 11.34
N TYR A 42 22.48 7.22 10.77
CA TYR A 42 23.89 7.36 11.12
C TYR A 42 24.46 8.73 10.72
N ARG A 43 24.08 9.24 9.53
CA ARG A 43 24.47 10.58 9.08
C ARG A 43 23.88 11.67 9.97
N ASP A 44 22.60 11.57 10.31
CA ASP A 44 21.92 12.54 11.19
C ASP A 44 22.54 12.60 12.60
N MET A 45 23.07 11.47 13.10
CA MET A 45 23.79 11.40 14.37
C MET A 45 25.21 11.98 14.30
N GLN A 46 25.88 11.97 13.15
CA GLN A 46 27.23 12.54 12.97
C GLN A 46 27.21 14.06 12.70
N GLU A 47 26.20 14.54 11.98
CA GLU A 47 26.10 15.94 11.56
C GLU A 47 25.54 16.87 12.67
N ASN A 48 24.92 16.31 13.72
CA ASN A 48 24.35 17.08 14.83
C ASN A 48 25.20 16.97 16.11
N ASP A 49 25.55 18.13 16.68
CA ASP A 49 26.20 18.30 17.98
C ASP A 49 25.42 17.53 19.08
N GLU A 50 26.12 16.87 20.02
CA GLU A 50 25.62 15.89 21.01
C GLU A 50 24.40 16.36 21.86
N ARG A 51 24.03 17.63 21.76
CA ARG A 51 22.94 18.30 22.47
C ARG A 51 21.56 18.09 21.84
N LYS A 52 21.47 17.64 20.59
CA LYS A 52 20.19 17.30 19.95
C LYS A 52 20.17 15.81 19.65
N ASN A 53 19.44 15.06 20.47
CA ASN A 53 19.20 13.63 20.31
C ASN A 53 18.26 13.36 19.11
N VAL A 54 18.71 13.66 17.88
CA VAL A 54 17.87 13.64 16.65
C VAL A 54 17.78 12.25 16.01
N GLY A 55 18.69 11.33 16.35
CA GLY A 55 18.71 10.00 15.77
C GLY A 55 17.68 9.03 16.37
N MET A 56 17.15 8.13 15.54
CA MET A 56 16.31 7.00 15.94
C MET A 56 17.09 5.99 16.79
N SER A 57 16.47 5.50 17.86
CA SER A 57 16.99 4.37 18.61
C SER A 57 16.79 3.06 17.83
N ILE A 58 17.54 2.00 18.20
CA ILE A 58 17.32 0.65 17.64
C ILE A 58 15.86 0.21 17.83
N LYS A 59 15.23 0.59 18.95
CA LYS A 59 13.84 0.27 19.21
C LYS A 59 12.92 0.96 18.19
N ASP A 60 13.17 2.23 17.88
CA ASP A 60 12.37 2.96 16.89
C ASP A 60 12.55 2.35 15.49
N VAL A 61 13.78 1.97 15.11
CA VAL A 61 14.05 1.26 13.85
C VAL A 61 13.29 -0.07 13.78
N ILE A 62 13.23 -0.83 14.88
CA ILE A 62 12.45 -2.07 14.97
C ILE A 62 10.96 -1.79 14.76
N GLU A 63 10.40 -0.77 15.40
CA GLU A 63 8.99 -0.44 15.26
C GLU A 63 8.65 0.02 13.83
N GLU A 64 9.49 0.84 13.20
CA GLU A 64 9.31 1.22 11.79
C GLU A 64 9.38 -0.01 10.86
N CYS A 65 10.33 -0.93 11.07
CA CYS A 65 10.40 -2.16 10.29
C CYS A 65 9.13 -3.02 10.40
N LYS A 66 8.56 -3.14 11.60
CA LYS A 66 7.28 -3.85 11.79
C LYS A 66 6.15 -3.17 11.04
N LEU A 67 6.09 -1.84 11.12
CA LEU A 67 5.05 -1.06 10.46
C LEU A 67 5.07 -1.31 8.95
N PHE A 68 6.23 -1.16 8.30
CA PHE A 68 6.38 -1.42 6.86
C PHE A 68 6.03 -2.86 6.49
N TYR A 69 6.54 -3.83 7.26
CA TYR A 69 6.30 -5.24 6.99
C TYR A 69 4.81 -5.59 7.07
N LEU A 70 4.13 -5.19 8.14
CA LEU A 70 2.71 -5.48 8.32
C LEU A 70 1.83 -4.73 7.33
N ALA A 71 2.12 -3.44 7.11
CA ALA A 71 1.37 -2.61 6.17
C ALA A 71 1.44 -3.19 4.74
N GLY A 72 2.62 -3.63 4.30
CA GLY A 72 2.83 -4.21 2.98
C GLY A 72 2.32 -5.64 2.85
N GLN A 73 2.60 -6.51 3.83
CA GLN A 73 2.32 -7.94 3.72
C GLN A 73 0.82 -8.25 3.84
N GLU A 74 0.17 -7.76 4.89
CA GLU A 74 -1.22 -8.14 5.18
C GLU A 74 -2.14 -7.62 4.07
N THR A 75 -1.97 -6.36 3.68
CA THR A 75 -2.81 -5.74 2.64
C THR A 75 -2.62 -6.42 1.27
N THR A 76 -1.37 -6.70 0.89
CA THR A 76 -1.07 -7.39 -0.37
C THR A 76 -1.56 -8.83 -0.37
N SER A 77 -1.38 -9.56 0.73
CA SER A 77 -1.82 -10.95 0.83
C SER A 77 -3.34 -11.06 0.70
N VAL A 78 -4.09 -10.17 1.33
CA VAL A 78 -5.56 -10.12 1.21
C VAL A 78 -5.99 -9.79 -0.22
N LEU A 79 -5.33 -8.83 -0.88
CA LEU A 79 -5.60 -8.49 -2.28
C LEU A 79 -5.37 -9.70 -3.21
N LEU A 80 -4.23 -10.39 -3.06
CA LEU A 80 -3.90 -11.56 -3.88
C LEU A 80 -4.85 -12.72 -3.60
N LEU A 81 -5.22 -12.95 -2.34
CA LEU A 81 -6.20 -13.98 -1.95
C LEU A 81 -7.52 -13.77 -2.68
N TRP A 82 -8.12 -12.59 -2.57
CA TRP A 82 -9.40 -12.28 -3.24
C TRP A 82 -9.28 -12.30 -4.76
N THR A 83 -8.13 -11.89 -5.30
CA THR A 83 -7.85 -12.02 -6.74
C THR A 83 -7.93 -13.47 -7.18
N MET A 84 -7.27 -14.39 -6.48
CA MET A 84 -7.30 -15.82 -6.81
C MET A 84 -8.69 -16.42 -6.64
N VAL A 85 -9.42 -16.03 -5.59
CA VAL A 85 -10.81 -16.46 -5.38
C VAL A 85 -11.70 -16.02 -6.55
N LEU A 86 -11.61 -14.75 -6.98
CA LEU A 86 -12.42 -14.26 -8.08
C LEU A 86 -12.02 -14.88 -9.43
N LEU A 87 -10.73 -15.03 -9.70
CA LEU A 87 -10.26 -15.69 -10.92
C LEU A 87 -10.72 -17.14 -11.03
N SER A 88 -10.79 -17.88 -9.91
CA SER A 88 -11.29 -19.27 -9.91
C SER A 88 -12.80 -19.35 -10.20
N LYS A 89 -13.57 -18.31 -9.87
CA LYS A 89 -15.01 -18.22 -10.17
C LYS A 89 -15.31 -17.64 -11.55
N HIS A 90 -14.34 -16.98 -12.17
CA HIS A 90 -14.52 -16.27 -13.44
C HIS A 90 -13.47 -16.72 -14.48
N SER A 91 -13.63 -17.94 -15.01
CA SER A 91 -12.70 -18.57 -15.95
C SER A 91 -12.40 -17.73 -17.20
N ASN A 92 -13.37 -16.98 -17.73
CA ASN A 92 -13.15 -16.05 -18.84
C ASN A 92 -12.06 -15.01 -18.51
N TRP A 93 -12.15 -14.38 -17.33
CA TRP A 93 -11.17 -13.39 -16.88
C TRP A 93 -9.81 -14.03 -16.58
N GLN A 94 -9.80 -15.26 -16.06
CA GLN A 94 -8.57 -16.03 -15.87
C GLN A 94 -7.85 -16.30 -17.20
N THR A 95 -8.58 -16.75 -18.21
CA THR A 95 -8.02 -16.99 -19.56
C THR A 95 -7.46 -15.70 -20.16
N ARG A 96 -8.25 -14.62 -20.16
CA ARG A 96 -7.82 -13.31 -20.68
C ARG A 96 -6.57 -12.77 -20.01
N THR A 97 -6.46 -12.96 -18.69
CA THR A 97 -5.29 -12.54 -17.90
C THR A 97 -4.06 -13.35 -18.29
N ARG A 98 -4.20 -14.67 -18.42
CA ARG A 98 -3.11 -15.54 -18.86
C ARG A 98 -2.64 -15.18 -20.26
N GLU A 99 -3.56 -14.94 -21.19
CA GLU A 99 -3.25 -14.51 -22.56
C GLU A 99 -2.52 -13.17 -22.58
N GLU A 100 -2.92 -12.19 -21.76
CA GLU A 100 -2.22 -10.91 -21.65
C GLU A 100 -0.77 -11.09 -21.16
N VAL A 101 -0.58 -11.84 -20.08
CA VAL A 101 0.75 -12.09 -19.51
C VAL A 101 1.66 -12.80 -20.51
N LEU A 102 1.15 -13.82 -21.20
CA LEU A 102 1.90 -14.54 -22.23
C LEU A 102 2.21 -13.67 -23.45
N ARG A 103 1.30 -12.76 -23.83
CA ARG A 103 1.55 -11.83 -24.93
C ARG A 103 2.64 -10.81 -24.58
N VAL A 104 2.64 -10.29 -23.35
CA VAL A 104 3.60 -9.26 -22.91
C VAL A 104 4.98 -9.86 -22.64
N PHE A 105 5.05 -10.99 -21.93
CA PHE A 105 6.31 -11.56 -21.48
C PHE A 105 6.76 -12.82 -22.23
N GLY A 106 5.84 -13.55 -22.87
CA GLY A 106 6.12 -14.88 -23.41
C GLY A 106 6.69 -15.79 -22.33
N ASN A 107 7.90 -16.31 -22.58
CA ASN A 107 8.65 -17.14 -21.63
C ASN A 107 9.73 -16.35 -20.85
N LYS A 108 9.76 -15.02 -20.98
CA LYS A 108 10.75 -14.18 -20.28
C LYS A 108 10.30 -13.91 -18.84
N LYS A 109 11.27 -13.63 -17.98
CA LYS A 109 11.01 -13.14 -16.62
C LYS A 109 10.34 -11.76 -16.69
N PRO A 110 9.28 -11.49 -15.89
CA PRO A 110 8.69 -10.17 -15.82
C PRO A 110 9.68 -9.09 -15.37
N ASP A 111 9.59 -7.91 -16.00
CA ASP A 111 10.36 -6.70 -15.68
C ASP A 111 9.41 -5.50 -15.49
N GLY A 112 9.95 -4.40 -14.94
CA GLY A 112 9.15 -3.21 -14.61
C GLY A 112 8.42 -2.61 -15.83
N ASP A 113 9.10 -2.55 -16.97
CA ASP A 113 8.52 -1.99 -18.19
C ASP A 113 7.35 -2.83 -18.70
N GLY A 114 7.49 -4.16 -18.70
CA GLY A 114 6.41 -5.05 -19.11
C GLY A 114 5.21 -5.02 -18.17
N LEU A 115 5.42 -4.81 -16.86
CA LEU A 115 4.31 -4.72 -15.89
C LEU A 115 3.35 -3.58 -16.23
N ASN A 116 3.86 -2.45 -16.73
CA ASN A 116 3.05 -1.30 -17.17
C ASN A 116 2.13 -1.62 -18.36
N HIS A 117 2.37 -2.73 -19.07
CA HIS A 117 1.58 -3.16 -20.21
C HIS A 117 0.44 -4.13 -19.84
N LEU A 118 0.34 -4.57 -18.59
CA LEU A 118 -0.66 -5.52 -18.10
C LEU A 118 -2.01 -4.84 -17.75
N LYS A 119 -2.72 -4.36 -18.76
CA LYS A 119 -3.97 -3.60 -18.59
C LYS A 119 -5.10 -4.42 -17.97
N ILE A 120 -5.23 -5.70 -18.35
CA ILE A 120 -6.26 -6.62 -17.84
C ILE A 120 -5.96 -6.99 -16.39
N VAL A 121 -4.69 -7.28 -16.06
CA VAL A 121 -4.29 -7.53 -14.65
C VAL A 121 -4.61 -6.32 -13.78
N THR A 122 -4.25 -5.11 -14.21
CA THR A 122 -4.55 -3.87 -13.47
C THR A 122 -6.04 -3.66 -13.28
N MET A 123 -6.85 -3.92 -14.30
CA MET A 123 -8.31 -3.85 -14.19
C MET A 123 -8.87 -4.85 -13.18
N ILE A 124 -8.33 -6.08 -13.15
CA ILE A 124 -8.75 -7.10 -12.18
C ILE A 124 -8.38 -6.68 -10.76
N PHE A 125 -7.18 -6.17 -10.52
CA PHE A 125 -6.80 -5.66 -9.20
C PHE A 125 -7.70 -4.52 -8.75
N HIS A 126 -8.06 -3.59 -9.64
CA HIS A 126 -8.99 -2.52 -9.29
C HIS A 126 -10.39 -3.02 -8.97
N GLU A 127 -10.90 -4.02 -9.70
CA GLU A 127 -12.20 -4.62 -9.41
C GLU A 127 -12.18 -5.41 -8.10
N VAL A 128 -11.08 -6.12 -7.80
CA VAL A 128 -10.88 -6.79 -6.51
C VAL A 128 -10.82 -5.76 -5.38
N LEU A 129 -10.10 -4.65 -5.54
CA LEU A 129 -10.06 -3.56 -4.56
C LEU A 129 -11.42 -2.85 -4.39
N ARG A 130 -12.28 -2.90 -5.40
CA ARG A 130 -13.65 -2.41 -5.31
C ARG A 130 -14.52 -3.34 -4.46
N LEU A 131 -14.49 -4.63 -4.76
CA LEU A 131 -15.36 -5.63 -4.15
C LEU A 131 -14.86 -6.11 -2.77
N TYR A 132 -13.54 -6.20 -2.59
CA TYR A 132 -12.89 -6.77 -1.42
C TYR A 132 -11.64 -5.94 -1.04
N PRO A 133 -11.79 -4.65 -0.69
CA PRO A 133 -10.67 -3.83 -0.27
C PRO A 133 -10.04 -4.40 1.03
N PRO A 134 -8.70 -4.55 1.10
CA PRO A 134 -8.03 -4.96 2.33
C PRO A 134 -8.30 -4.02 3.53
N VAL A 135 -8.50 -2.73 3.25
CA VAL A 135 -8.88 -1.72 4.24
C VAL A 135 -10.32 -1.27 3.97
N SER A 136 -11.24 -1.62 4.86
CA SER A 136 -12.68 -1.35 4.68
C SER A 136 -13.09 0.08 5.09
N MET A 137 -12.29 0.74 5.94
CA MET A 137 -12.58 2.06 6.48
C MET A 137 -11.30 2.80 6.85
N LEU A 138 -11.27 4.12 6.63
CA LEU A 138 -10.21 4.99 7.15
C LEU A 138 -10.77 5.86 8.27
N LEU A 139 -10.02 5.96 9.36
CA LEU A 139 -10.34 6.87 10.47
C LEU A 139 -9.42 8.08 10.44
N ARG A 140 -9.95 9.25 10.79
CA ARG A 140 -9.22 10.51 10.95
C ARG A 140 -9.68 11.18 12.22
N THR A 141 -8.74 11.74 12.98
CA THR A 141 -9.05 12.58 14.14
C THR A 141 -8.91 14.04 13.73
N VAL A 142 -9.89 14.85 14.09
CA VAL A 142 -9.84 16.30 13.98
C VAL A 142 -9.02 16.84 15.16
N PHE A 143 -7.98 17.63 14.90
CA PHE A 143 -7.07 18.17 15.91
C PHE A 143 -7.26 19.67 16.18
N ALA A 144 -8.24 20.28 15.50
CA ALA A 144 -8.62 21.67 15.66
C ALA A 144 -10.04 21.84 15.09
N ASP A 145 -10.85 22.67 15.74
CA ASP A 145 -12.18 23.03 15.26
C ASP A 145 -12.13 23.41 13.77
N SER A 146 -12.90 22.68 12.95
CA SER A 146 -12.78 22.70 11.50
C SER A 146 -14.15 22.78 10.85
N GLN A 147 -14.21 23.35 9.65
CA GLN A 147 -15.41 23.37 8.81
C GLN A 147 -15.14 22.64 7.50
N VAL A 148 -15.95 21.63 7.20
CA VAL A 148 -15.85 20.85 5.96
C VAL A 148 -17.19 20.89 5.24
N GLY A 149 -17.24 21.60 4.11
CA GLY A 149 -18.51 21.94 3.47
C GLY A 149 -19.40 22.74 4.43
N GLY A 150 -20.62 22.27 4.65
CA GLY A 150 -21.56 22.86 5.60
C GLY A 150 -21.47 22.33 7.04
N LEU A 151 -20.53 21.43 7.34
CA LEU A 151 -20.44 20.74 8.62
C LEU A 151 -19.36 21.35 9.52
N TYR A 152 -19.73 21.65 10.77
CA TYR A 152 -18.80 22.00 11.84
C TYR A 152 -18.30 20.72 12.53
N LEU A 153 -16.98 20.64 12.71
CA LEU A 153 -16.28 19.49 13.26
C LEU A 153 -15.41 19.96 14.43
N PRO A 154 -15.86 19.70 15.67
CA PRO A 154 -15.07 20.01 16.86
C PRO A 154 -13.74 19.24 16.92
N ASP A 155 -12.77 19.81 17.63
CA ASP A 155 -11.56 19.11 18.06
C ASP A 155 -11.88 17.78 18.78
N GLY A 156 -11.07 16.77 18.53
CA GLY A 156 -11.19 15.42 19.09
C GLY A 156 -12.19 14.51 18.40
N VAL A 157 -13.03 15.00 17.48
CA VAL A 157 -13.99 14.15 16.74
C VAL A 157 -13.26 13.23 15.76
N GLN A 158 -13.76 11.99 15.66
CA GLN A 158 -13.31 11.03 14.64
C GLN A 158 -14.23 11.03 13.43
N ILE A 159 -13.63 11.13 12.24
CA ILE A 159 -14.29 11.01 10.94
C ILE A 159 -13.96 9.63 10.37
N ALA A 160 -15.01 8.87 10.08
CA ALA A 160 -14.92 7.59 9.40
C ALA A 160 -15.21 7.75 7.90
N LEU A 161 -14.30 7.27 7.06
CA LEU A 161 -14.46 7.20 5.61
C LEU A 161 -14.70 5.73 5.23
N PRO A 162 -15.96 5.33 4.95
CA PRO A 162 -16.30 3.93 4.73
C PRO A 162 -15.99 3.51 3.28
N ILE A 163 -14.74 3.11 3.03
CA ILE A 163 -14.25 2.65 1.72
C ILE A 163 -15.18 1.56 1.16
N LEU A 164 -15.48 0.53 1.96
CA LEU A 164 -16.26 -0.61 1.49
C LEU A 164 -17.65 -0.19 0.99
N LEU A 165 -18.34 0.68 1.74
CA LEU A 165 -19.69 1.12 1.39
C LEU A 165 -19.68 1.96 0.11
N LEU A 166 -18.72 2.87 -0.03
CA LEU A 166 -18.60 3.72 -1.21
C LEU A 166 -18.24 2.91 -2.46
N HIS A 167 -17.37 1.90 -2.32
CA HIS A 167 -16.99 1.02 -3.42
C HIS A 167 -18.13 0.09 -3.88
N HIS A 168 -19.09 -0.19 -2.99
CA HIS A 168 -20.29 -1.01 -3.27
C HIS A 168 -21.52 -0.19 -3.64
N ASP A 169 -21.38 1.12 -3.81
CA ASP A 169 -22.46 1.94 -4.38
C ASP A 169 -22.94 1.32 -5.70
N HIS A 170 -24.25 1.10 -5.81
CA HIS A 170 -24.83 0.32 -6.89
C HIS A 170 -24.60 1.00 -8.25
N GLU A 171 -24.80 2.32 -8.32
CA GLU A 171 -24.57 3.07 -9.57
C GLU A 171 -23.11 3.04 -9.99
N PHE A 172 -22.19 3.13 -9.02
CA PHE A 172 -20.77 2.99 -9.26
C PHE A 172 -20.42 1.58 -9.78
N GLY A 173 -20.93 0.52 -9.12
CA GLY A 173 -20.71 -0.86 -9.53
C GLY A 173 -21.19 -1.16 -10.95
N GLU A 174 -22.43 -0.80 -11.29
CA GLU A 174 -22.98 -0.99 -12.64
C GLU A 174 -22.17 -0.21 -13.70
N ARG A 175 -21.69 0.98 -13.35
CA ARG A 175 -20.88 1.80 -14.25
C ARG A 175 -19.52 1.19 -14.50
N MET A 176 -18.85 0.67 -13.47
CA MET A 176 -17.57 -0.03 -13.62
C MET A 176 -17.74 -1.27 -14.51
N GLN A 177 -18.78 -2.08 -14.25
CA GLN A 177 -19.06 -3.29 -15.04
C GLN A 177 -19.28 -2.96 -16.53
N ARG A 178 -20.08 -1.93 -16.84
CA ARG A 178 -20.33 -1.50 -18.23
C ARG A 178 -19.06 -1.07 -18.97
N ASN A 179 -18.14 -0.38 -18.28
CA ASN A 179 -16.92 0.14 -18.90
C ASN A 179 -15.82 -0.92 -19.04
N SER A 180 -15.79 -1.94 -18.18
CA SER A 180 -14.92 -3.12 -18.34
C SER A 180 -15.16 -3.84 -19.67
N THR A 181 -16.41 -3.88 -20.13
CA THR A 181 -16.79 -4.50 -21.42
C THR A 181 -16.44 -3.63 -22.62
N ARG A 182 -16.40 -2.30 -22.46
CA ARG A 182 -16.14 -1.33 -23.55
C ARG A 182 -14.66 -1.02 -23.77
N GLY A 183 -13.77 -1.48 -22.87
CA GLY A 183 -12.34 -1.20 -22.94
C GLY A 183 -11.92 0.19 -22.42
N ASP A 184 -12.85 0.96 -21.85
CA ASP A 184 -12.62 2.31 -21.30
C ASP A 184 -12.43 2.33 -19.77
N PHE A 185 -12.24 1.16 -19.14
CA PHE A 185 -12.14 1.00 -17.69
C PHE A 185 -11.21 2.02 -17.01
N GLN A 186 -9.99 2.21 -17.55
CA GLN A 186 -9.01 3.11 -16.93
C GLN A 186 -9.45 4.57 -16.91
N LYS A 187 -10.13 5.03 -17.96
CA LYS A 187 -10.66 6.40 -18.03
C LYS A 187 -11.81 6.59 -17.04
N GLU A 188 -12.70 5.59 -16.97
CA GLU A 188 -13.80 5.62 -16.01
C GLU A 188 -13.27 5.64 -14.58
N PHE A 189 -12.30 4.78 -14.28
CA PHE A 189 -11.66 4.70 -12.98
C PHE A 189 -11.09 6.05 -12.51
N GLN A 190 -10.29 6.69 -13.35
CA GLN A 190 -9.70 8.00 -13.05
C GLN A 190 -10.80 9.06 -12.83
N ARG A 191 -11.89 8.99 -13.60
CA ARG A 191 -13.04 9.88 -13.41
C ARG A 191 -13.70 9.67 -12.05
N GLN A 192 -13.92 8.42 -11.63
CA GLN A 192 -14.60 8.14 -10.36
C GLN A 192 -13.74 8.50 -9.15
N GLN A 193 -12.42 8.34 -9.25
CA GLN A 193 -11.49 8.80 -8.24
C GLN A 193 -11.49 10.34 -8.11
N ARG A 194 -11.47 11.07 -9.23
CA ARG A 194 -11.29 12.54 -9.24
C ARG A 194 -12.58 13.33 -9.06
N ALA A 195 -13.69 12.87 -9.65
CA ALA A 195 -14.92 13.66 -9.73
C ALA A 195 -15.90 13.37 -8.59
N LYS A 196 -15.90 12.14 -8.05
CA LYS A 196 -16.90 11.72 -7.07
C LYS A 196 -16.32 11.17 -5.77
N PHE A 197 -15.00 10.99 -5.68
CA PHE A 197 -14.35 10.33 -4.54
C PHE A 197 -15.00 8.99 -4.17
N LEU A 198 -15.51 8.23 -5.15
CA LEU A 198 -16.17 6.93 -4.91
C LEU A 198 -15.19 5.76 -4.92
N PHE A 199 -13.94 5.99 -5.31
CA PHE A 199 -12.93 4.96 -5.38
C PHE A 199 -11.57 5.44 -4.86
N PHE A 200 -11.17 4.96 -3.68
CA PHE A 200 -9.92 5.33 -3.01
C PHE A 200 -9.39 4.21 -2.09
N PRO A 201 -9.12 3.00 -2.63
CA PRO A 201 -8.64 1.86 -1.84
C PRO A 201 -7.31 2.10 -1.10
N PHE A 202 -6.54 3.10 -1.56
CA PHE A 202 -5.25 3.49 -0.98
C PHE A 202 -5.33 4.81 -0.21
N GLY A 203 -6.54 5.29 0.10
CA GLY A 203 -6.76 6.63 0.64
C GLY A 203 -6.51 7.75 -0.37
N TYR A 204 -6.54 8.98 0.14
CA TYR A 204 -6.37 10.21 -0.63
C TYR A 204 -5.71 11.30 0.22
N GLY A 205 -5.18 12.33 -0.43
CA GLY A 205 -4.52 13.47 0.24
C GLY A 205 -3.16 13.09 0.85
N PRO A 206 -2.60 13.90 1.77
CA PRO A 206 -1.24 13.74 2.29
C PRO A 206 -0.94 12.43 3.04
N ARG A 207 -1.98 11.65 3.38
CA ARG A 207 -1.89 10.37 4.11
C ARG A 207 -2.35 9.20 3.23
N TYR A 208 -2.18 9.31 1.91
CA TYR A 208 -2.40 8.18 1.01
C TYR A 208 -1.28 7.15 1.17
N ALA A 209 -1.55 5.89 0.82
CA ALA A 209 -0.53 4.84 0.85
C ALA A 209 0.55 5.14 -0.21
N SER A 210 1.80 5.24 0.23
CA SER A 210 2.98 5.54 -0.59
C SER A 210 3.35 4.39 -1.54
N ASP A 211 3.03 3.15 -1.18
CA ASP A 211 3.47 1.93 -1.89
C ASP A 211 2.53 1.55 -3.04
N LYS A 212 2.25 2.50 -3.94
CA LYS A 212 1.47 2.22 -5.16
C LYS A 212 2.37 1.68 -6.26
N ILE A 213 2.23 0.39 -6.56
CA ILE A 213 2.88 -0.24 -7.74
C ILE A 213 1.99 -0.16 -9.00
N LEU A 214 0.72 0.23 -8.88
CA LEU A 214 -0.31 0.10 -9.94
C LEU A 214 -0.78 1.44 -10.56
N GLN A 215 0.09 2.44 -10.75
CA GLN A 215 -0.29 3.67 -11.49
C GLN A 215 0.35 3.76 -12.87
#